data_AF-A0A3C1JNN2-F1
#
_entry.id   AF-A0A3C1JNN2-F1
#
_cell.length_a   1.000
_cell.length_b   1.000
_cell.length_c   1.000
_cell.angle_alpha   90.00
_cell.angle_beta   90.00
_cell.angle_gamma   90.00
#
_symmetry.space_group_name_H-M   'P 1'
#
loop_
_entity.id
_entity.type
_entity.pdbx_description
1 polymer ?
#
loop_
_entity_poly.entity_id
_entity_poly.type
_entity_poly.pdbx_seq_one_letter_code
_entity_poly.pdbx_strand_id
1 'polypeptide(L)'
;MQLLQRLPATVAEDGSLTIPVAGIVPPELMGSGVGSNAERGDYDIQTHDREVLEANGLANLRLGDIVAVRDQDHSFGRGYRKGSMVVGVIAHSDCMVAGHGPGLTTIMTCNTGKLHPVIDPEHANIASILGLR
;
A
#
# COMPACT_ATOMS: atom_id res chain seq x y z
N MET A 1 -0.08 -9.27 -18.23
CA MET A 1 -0.38 -7.90 -17.78
C MET A 1 -1.85 -7.78 -17.37
N GLN A 2 -2.33 -8.58 -16.41
CA GLN A 2 -3.77 -8.69 -16.12
C GLN A 2 -4.26 -7.86 -14.93
N LEU A 3 -3.42 -7.66 -13.90
CA LEU A 3 -3.85 -6.95 -12.68
C LEU A 3 -4.15 -5.48 -12.93
N LEU A 4 -3.20 -4.71 -13.48
CA LEU A 4 -3.38 -3.27 -13.71
C LEU A 4 -4.61 -2.95 -14.58
N GLN A 5 -4.95 -3.83 -15.52
CA GLN A 5 -6.13 -3.67 -16.39
C GLN A 5 -7.46 -3.96 -15.69
N ARG A 6 -7.44 -4.74 -14.60
CA ARG A 6 -8.63 -5.10 -13.82
C ARG A 6 -8.77 -4.28 -12.55
N LEU A 7 -7.78 -3.47 -12.18
CA LEU A 7 -7.90 -2.56 -11.06
C LEU A 7 -9.12 -1.66 -11.28
N PRO A 8 -10.05 -1.58 -10.31
CA PRO A 8 -11.24 -0.72 -10.40
C PRO A 8 -10.88 0.75 -10.17
N ALA A 9 -9.90 1.27 -10.91
CA ALA A 9 -9.43 2.64 -10.81
C ALA A 9 -10.15 3.55 -11.80
N THR A 10 -10.42 4.79 -11.41
CA THR A 10 -11.05 5.81 -12.26
C THR A 10 -10.08 6.97 -12.48
N VAL A 11 -10.08 7.52 -13.69
CA VAL A 11 -9.27 8.67 -14.07
C VAL A 11 -10.20 9.87 -14.26
N ALA A 12 -9.95 10.95 -13.54
CA ALA A 12 -10.67 12.22 -13.68
C ALA A 12 -10.13 13.04 -14.86
N GLU A 13 -10.88 14.08 -15.28
CA GLU A 13 -10.51 14.94 -16.41
C GLU A 13 -9.17 15.68 -16.22
N ASP A 14 -8.80 15.98 -14.97
CA ASP A 14 -7.53 16.61 -14.60
C ASP A 14 -6.33 15.64 -14.56
N GLY A 15 -6.59 14.35 -14.88
CA GLY A 15 -5.62 13.26 -14.86
C GLY A 15 -5.36 12.66 -13.48
N SER A 16 -6.17 12.99 -12.47
CA SER A 16 -6.08 12.37 -11.15
C SER A 16 -6.65 10.94 -11.17
N LEU A 17 -5.96 10.01 -10.51
CA LEU A 17 -6.34 8.59 -10.42
C LEU A 17 -6.94 8.30 -9.05
N THR A 18 -8.16 7.75 -9.03
CA THR A 18 -8.78 7.21 -7.82
C THR A 18 -8.68 5.69 -7.84
N ILE A 19 -8.23 5.08 -6.74
CA ILE A 19 -8.03 3.63 -6.64
C ILE A 19 -8.55 3.07 -5.31
N PRO A 20 -9.34 1.98 -5.33
CA PRO A 20 -9.75 1.30 -4.11
C PRO A 20 -8.57 0.63 -3.39
N VAL A 21 -8.50 0.79 -2.07
CA VAL A 21 -7.49 0.20 -1.19
C VAL A 21 -8.14 -0.33 0.08
N ALA A 22 -7.59 -1.38 0.68
CA ALA A 22 -8.09 -1.94 1.91
C ALA A 22 -7.79 -1.06 3.13
N GLY A 23 -6.73 -0.25 3.05
CA GLY A 23 -6.35 0.69 4.10
C GLY A 23 -5.33 1.71 3.62
N ILE A 24 -5.13 2.76 4.44
CA ILE A 24 -4.13 3.81 4.21
C ILE A 24 -3.18 3.80 5.40
N VAL A 25 -1.92 3.47 5.15
CA VAL A 25 -0.88 3.30 6.17
C VAL A 25 -0.21 4.64 6.46
N PRO A 26 -0.11 5.05 7.73
CA PRO A 26 0.74 6.14 8.18
C PRO A 26 2.23 5.90 7.88
N PRO A 27 3.00 6.93 7.48
CA PRO A 27 4.42 6.77 7.14
C PRO A 27 5.25 6.25 8.31
N GLU A 28 4.88 6.59 9.55
CA GLU A 28 5.54 6.15 10.78
C GLU A 28 5.44 4.64 11.04
N LEU A 29 4.48 3.95 10.39
CA LEU A 29 4.39 2.50 10.46
C LEU A 29 5.30 1.80 9.45
N MET A 30 5.96 2.50 8.52
CA MET A 30 6.86 1.85 7.57
C MET A 30 8.22 1.56 8.21
N GLY A 31 8.73 0.34 8.02
CA GLY A 31 9.94 -0.16 8.69
C GLY A 31 10.96 -0.77 7.71
N SER A 32 11.25 -2.05 7.91
CA SER A 32 12.27 -2.79 7.18
C SER A 32 12.11 -2.66 5.68
N GLY A 33 13.21 -2.40 4.97
CA GLY A 33 13.20 -2.09 3.53
C GLY A 33 13.17 -0.60 3.18
N VAL A 34 12.94 0.32 4.13
CA VAL A 34 13.17 1.76 3.88
C VAL A 34 14.64 2.01 3.46
N GLY A 35 14.84 2.85 2.45
CA GLY A 35 16.15 3.13 1.86
C GLY A 35 16.60 2.12 0.79
N SER A 36 15.87 1.03 0.57
CA SER A 36 16.12 0.09 -0.53
C SER A 36 15.60 0.61 -1.87
N ASN A 37 16.04 -0.04 -2.95
CA ASN A 37 15.51 0.17 -4.29
C ASN A 37 14.03 -0.25 -4.37
N ALA A 38 13.20 0.55 -5.04
CA ALA A 38 11.76 0.34 -5.10
C ALA A 38 11.33 -0.75 -6.09
N GLU A 39 12.14 -1.02 -7.12
CA GLU A 39 11.82 -2.01 -8.17
C GLU A 39 12.06 -3.47 -7.74
N ARG A 40 12.62 -3.68 -6.54
CA ARG A 40 12.92 -5.01 -5.99
C ARG A 40 12.44 -5.13 -4.56
N GLY A 41 12.04 -6.35 -4.21
CA GLY A 41 11.57 -6.71 -2.88
C GLY A 41 10.32 -5.95 -2.45
N ASP A 42 10.00 -6.09 -1.18
CA ASP A 42 8.97 -5.39 -0.45
C ASP A 42 9.57 -4.56 0.70
N TYR A 43 8.71 -3.96 1.49
CA TYR A 43 9.05 -3.26 2.73
C TYR A 43 7.90 -3.40 3.71
N ASP A 44 8.21 -3.32 4.99
CA ASP A 44 7.32 -3.84 6.02
C ASP A 44 6.47 -2.73 6.63
N ILE A 45 5.20 -3.06 6.85
CA ILE A 45 4.31 -2.31 7.74
C ILE A 45 4.50 -2.86 9.14
N GLN A 46 5.01 -2.07 10.06
CA GLN A 46 5.22 -2.45 11.46
C GLN A 46 3.88 -2.59 12.18
N THR A 47 3.74 -3.66 12.97
CA THR A 47 2.48 -4.07 13.60
C THR A 47 2.53 -4.12 15.13
N HIS A 48 3.66 -3.77 15.75
CA HIS A 48 3.86 -3.86 17.20
C HIS A 48 2.90 -2.98 18.01
N ASP A 49 2.48 -1.84 17.46
CA ASP A 49 1.49 -0.97 18.09
C ASP A 49 0.07 -1.30 17.60
N ARG A 50 -0.60 -2.18 18.36
CA ARG A 50 -1.93 -2.66 17.99
C ARG A 50 -3.00 -1.56 18.01
N GLU A 51 -2.89 -0.61 18.94
CA GLU A 51 -3.85 0.49 19.06
C GLU A 51 -3.79 1.39 17.82
N VAL A 52 -2.58 1.70 17.35
CA VAL A 52 -2.41 2.47 16.11
C VAL A 52 -2.95 1.72 14.89
N LEU A 53 -2.73 0.40 14.79
CA LEU A 53 -3.30 -0.40 13.71
C LEU A 53 -4.83 -0.36 13.71
N GLU A 54 -5.45 -0.55 14.87
CA GLU A 54 -6.91 -0.54 15.02
C GLU A 54 -7.50 0.83 14.69
N ALA A 55 -6.89 1.91 15.19
CA ALA A 55 -7.30 3.28 14.90
C ALA A 55 -7.23 3.63 13.40
N ASN A 56 -6.37 2.96 12.63
CA ASN A 56 -6.22 3.15 11.19
C ASN A 56 -6.90 2.07 10.34
N GLY A 57 -7.61 1.10 10.96
CA GLY A 57 -8.26 0.01 10.23
C GLY A 57 -7.30 -1.01 9.60
N LEU A 58 -6.05 -1.07 10.06
CA LEU A 58 -4.97 -1.93 9.53
C LEU A 58 -4.82 -3.25 10.30
N ALA A 59 -5.62 -3.43 11.33
CA ALA A 59 -5.57 -4.56 12.26
C ALA A 59 -5.81 -5.94 11.62
N ASN A 60 -6.47 -5.98 10.45
CA ASN A 60 -6.92 -7.19 9.76
C ASN A 60 -6.48 -7.23 8.29
N LEU A 61 -5.31 -6.65 7.96
CA LEU A 61 -4.76 -6.76 6.61
C LEU A 61 -4.60 -8.22 6.19
N ARG A 62 -4.92 -8.50 4.93
CA ARG A 62 -4.88 -9.85 4.33
C ARG A 62 -3.81 -9.91 3.25
N LEU A 63 -3.29 -11.12 3.02
CA LEU A 63 -2.46 -11.37 1.85
C LEU A 63 -3.20 -10.98 0.57
N GLY A 64 -2.53 -10.22 -0.29
CA GLY A 64 -3.11 -9.72 -1.52
C GLY A 64 -3.94 -8.44 -1.40
N ASP A 65 -4.11 -7.88 -0.19
CA ASP A 65 -4.79 -6.58 -0.05
C ASP A 65 -3.98 -5.50 -0.77
N ILE A 66 -4.70 -4.62 -1.48
CA ILE A 66 -4.15 -3.41 -2.07
C ILE A 66 -4.18 -2.34 -1.00
N VAL A 67 -3.03 -1.75 -0.69
CA VAL A 67 -2.89 -0.80 0.42
C VAL A 67 -2.19 0.46 -0.07
N ALA A 68 -2.62 1.62 0.43
CA ALA A 68 -1.92 2.88 0.19
C ALA A 68 -1.02 3.24 1.36
N VAL A 69 0.06 3.97 1.12
CA VAL A 69 0.93 4.54 2.15
C VAL A 69 1.09 6.03 1.88
N ARG A 70 0.69 6.84 2.85
CA ARG A 70 0.79 8.30 2.76
C ARG A 70 2.23 8.75 3.01
N ASP A 71 2.62 9.84 2.37
CA ASP A 71 3.91 10.52 2.55
C ASP A 71 5.15 9.66 2.23
N GLN A 72 5.03 8.69 1.33
CA GLN A 72 6.16 7.90 0.80
C GLN A 72 6.29 8.12 -0.71
N ASP A 73 7.52 8.16 -1.22
CA ASP A 73 7.83 8.20 -2.65
C ASP A 73 8.76 7.05 -3.01
N HIS A 74 8.31 6.23 -3.95
CA HIS A 74 9.00 5.03 -4.44
C HIS A 74 9.43 5.17 -5.90
N SER A 75 9.66 6.40 -6.38
CA SER A 75 10.06 6.65 -7.77
C SER A 75 11.40 5.97 -8.13
N PHE A 76 12.30 5.79 -7.15
CA PHE A 76 13.58 5.10 -7.32
C PHE A 76 13.91 4.26 -6.08
N GLY A 77 14.22 4.92 -4.98
CA GLY A 77 14.37 4.29 -3.66
C GLY A 77 13.14 4.55 -2.81
N ARG A 78 12.99 3.78 -1.74
CA ARG A 78 11.89 3.93 -0.78
C ARG A 78 12.23 4.99 0.27
N GLY A 79 11.43 6.05 0.35
CA GLY A 79 11.67 7.07 1.37
C GLY A 79 10.50 8.04 1.57
N TYR A 80 10.53 8.69 2.73
CA TYR A 80 9.53 9.67 3.13
C TYR A 80 9.59 10.91 2.23
N ARG A 81 8.42 11.31 1.72
CA ARG A 81 8.22 12.55 0.99
C ARG A 81 6.80 13.03 1.22
N LYS A 82 6.65 14.05 2.05
CA LYS A 82 5.34 14.66 2.37
C LYS A 82 4.53 14.98 1.12
N GLY A 83 3.25 14.62 1.12
CA GLY A 83 2.31 14.80 0.02
C GLY A 83 2.40 13.76 -1.09
N SER A 84 3.32 12.80 -0.99
CA SER A 84 3.41 11.67 -1.91
C SER A 84 2.51 10.52 -1.47
N MET A 85 2.18 9.64 -2.40
CA MET A 85 1.33 8.48 -2.17
C MET A 85 1.91 7.26 -2.88
N VAL A 86 2.01 6.16 -2.15
CA VAL A 86 2.38 4.84 -2.69
C VAL A 86 1.18 3.91 -2.61
N VAL A 87 1.02 3.04 -3.60
CA VAL A 87 0.09 1.90 -3.54
C VAL A 87 0.87 0.62 -3.78
N GLY A 88 0.59 -0.39 -2.98
CA GLY A 88 1.21 -1.71 -3.06
C GLY A 88 0.26 -2.84 -2.73
N VAL A 89 0.79 -4.07 -2.78
CA VAL A 89 0.08 -5.30 -2.47
C VAL A 89 0.76 -6.00 -1.29
N ILE A 90 -0.01 -6.48 -0.31
CA ILE A 90 0.53 -7.27 0.80
C ILE A 90 1.01 -8.63 0.29
N ALA A 91 2.31 -8.89 0.40
CA ALA A 91 3.01 -10.03 -0.19
C ALA A 91 3.32 -11.15 0.81
N HIS A 92 3.55 -10.82 2.09
CA HIS A 92 3.77 -11.81 3.15
C HIS A 92 3.07 -11.45 4.47
N SER A 93 3.04 -12.42 5.38
CA SER A 93 2.38 -12.31 6.68
C SER A 93 3.18 -11.44 7.66
N ASP A 94 2.58 -11.24 8.83
CA ASP A 94 3.16 -10.52 9.96
C ASP A 94 4.49 -11.14 10.48
N CYS A 95 5.26 -10.35 11.21
CA CYS A 95 6.58 -10.69 11.73
C CYS A 95 6.79 -10.14 13.14
N MET A 96 7.33 -10.96 14.05
CA MET A 96 7.54 -10.57 15.44
C MET A 96 8.77 -9.66 15.64
N VAL A 97 9.66 -9.57 14.65
CA VAL A 97 10.92 -8.81 14.75
C VAL A 97 10.63 -7.31 14.67
N ALA A 98 11.21 -6.52 15.58
CA ALA A 98 11.05 -5.07 15.58
C ALA A 98 11.46 -4.47 14.23
N GLY A 99 10.66 -3.53 13.71
CA GLY A 99 10.86 -2.98 12.37
C GLY A 99 10.24 -3.81 11.25
N HIS A 100 9.72 -5.01 11.52
CA HIS A 100 9.09 -5.89 10.52
C HIS A 100 7.58 -6.04 10.74
N GLY A 101 6.92 -6.64 9.75
CA GLY A 101 5.49 -6.96 9.74
C GLY A 101 5.04 -7.40 8.33
N PRO A 102 3.78 -7.21 7.92
CA PRO A 102 3.35 -7.56 6.57
C PRO A 102 4.11 -6.76 5.49
N GLY A 103 4.67 -7.48 4.53
CA GLY A 103 5.46 -6.89 3.45
C GLY A 103 4.59 -6.31 2.34
N LEU A 104 4.88 -5.07 1.92
CA LEU A 104 4.19 -4.35 0.86
C LEU A 104 5.04 -4.28 -0.43
N THR A 105 4.59 -4.94 -1.49
CA THR A 105 5.20 -4.80 -2.82
C THR A 105 4.60 -3.61 -3.54
N THR A 106 5.43 -2.63 -3.91
CA THR A 106 5.00 -1.42 -4.60
C THR A 106 4.48 -1.72 -6.00
N ILE A 107 3.34 -1.15 -6.38
CA ILE A 107 2.82 -1.20 -7.76
C ILE A 107 2.63 0.20 -8.36
N MET A 108 2.54 1.24 -7.54
CA MET A 108 2.37 2.63 -8.00
C MET A 108 2.96 3.61 -6.98
N THR A 109 3.47 4.74 -7.45
CA THR A 109 3.89 5.89 -6.65
C THR A 109 3.47 7.18 -7.34
N CYS A 110 3.16 8.21 -6.58
CA CYS A 110 2.78 9.51 -7.08
C CYS A 110 3.30 10.60 -6.14
N ASN A 111 4.04 11.57 -6.68
CA ASN A 111 4.58 12.71 -5.93
C ASN A 111 3.95 14.05 -6.35
N THR A 112 2.88 14.02 -7.15
CA THR A 112 2.16 15.20 -7.66
C THR A 112 0.79 15.42 -7.00
N GLY A 113 0.42 14.58 -6.03
CA GLY A 113 -0.89 14.64 -5.37
C GLY A 113 -2.06 14.15 -6.21
N LYS A 114 -1.80 13.52 -7.36
CA LYS A 114 -2.81 13.01 -8.31
C LYS A 114 -3.28 11.58 -8.05
N LEU A 115 -2.89 10.97 -6.92
CA LEU A 115 -3.28 9.60 -6.56
C LEU A 115 -4.14 9.64 -5.31
N HIS A 116 -5.40 9.24 -5.47
CA HIS A 116 -6.44 9.31 -4.44
C HIS A 116 -6.91 7.91 -4.04
N PRO A 117 -6.40 7.34 -2.94
CA PRO A 117 -6.93 6.09 -2.43
C PRO A 117 -8.34 6.26 -1.85
N VAL A 118 -9.21 5.29 -2.11
CA VAL A 118 -10.55 5.18 -1.50
C VAL A 118 -10.62 3.87 -0.71
N ILE A 119 -11.03 3.95 0.55
CA ILE A 119 -11.06 2.78 1.44
C ILE A 119 -12.21 1.84 1.04
N ASP A 120 -11.87 0.59 0.70
CA ASP A 120 -12.76 -0.52 0.36
C ASP A 120 -12.12 -1.87 0.81
N PRO A 121 -12.09 -2.15 2.13
CA PRO A 121 -11.44 -3.35 2.68
C PRO A 121 -12.10 -4.65 2.22
N GLU A 122 -13.35 -4.63 1.78
CA GLU A 122 -14.03 -5.85 1.36
C GLU A 122 -13.58 -6.30 -0.04
N HIS A 123 -13.38 -5.35 -0.96
CA HIS A 123 -13.12 -5.67 -2.37
C HIS A 123 -11.72 -5.36 -2.87
N ALA A 124 -10.94 -4.53 -2.15
CA ALA A 124 -9.58 -4.16 -2.55
C ALA A 124 -8.53 -5.25 -2.25
N ASN A 125 -8.74 -6.43 -2.83
CA ASN A 125 -7.83 -7.58 -2.77
C ASN A 125 -7.60 -8.16 -4.16
N ILE A 126 -6.37 -8.52 -4.49
CA ILE A 126 -6.03 -9.04 -5.82
C ILE A 126 -6.75 -10.35 -6.14
N ALA A 127 -7.09 -11.17 -5.15
CA ALA A 127 -7.85 -12.41 -5.37
C ALA A 127 -9.26 -12.10 -5.88
N SER A 128 -9.94 -11.13 -5.26
CA SER A 128 -11.26 -10.65 -5.68
C SER A 128 -11.21 -10.01 -7.06
N ILE A 129 -10.25 -9.12 -7.30
CA ILE A 129 -10.10 -8.37 -8.57
C ILE A 129 -9.77 -9.31 -9.75
N LEU A 130 -8.99 -10.36 -9.51
CA LEU A 130 -8.62 -11.33 -10.53
C LEU A 130 -9.63 -12.48 -10.67
N GLY A 131 -10.62 -12.59 -9.78
CA GLY A 131 -11.59 -13.68 -9.77
C GLY A 131 -10.98 -15.03 -9.39
N LEU A 132 -10.04 -15.03 -8.44
CA LEU A 132 -9.36 -16.23 -7.95
C LEU A 132 -10.09 -16.89 -6.76
N ARG A 133 -11.07 -16.19 -6.17
CA ARG A 133 -11.95 -16.64 -5.09
C ARG A 133 -13.30 -15.95 -5.20
#